data_AF-A0A815WX60-F1
#
_entry.id   AF-A0A815WX60-F1
#
_cell.length_a   1.000
_cell.length_b   1.000
_cell.length_c   1.000
_cell.angle_alpha   90.00
_cell.angle_beta   90.00
_cell.angle_gamma   90.00
#
_symmetry.space_group_name_H-M   'P 1'
#
loop_
_entity.id
_entity.type
_entity.pdbx_description
1 polymer ?
#
loop_
_entity_poly.entity_id
_entity_poly.type
_entity_poly.pdbx_seq_one_letter_code
_entity_poly.pdbx_strand_id
1 'polypeptide(L)'
;MSSDCSHCEKNFELHIENNIIDKNVQIKWCQWSNINGRATKEEQQGSVEQCTRLLLSKIEAFLLHVYIKREQSKLFEESKSAADDKKIVVQVDYSENFSLEEQDEVQSAHWATKSIAIFTAYA
;
A
#
# COMPACT_ATOMS: atom_id res chain seq x y z
N MET A 1 -3.70 17.14 -20.03
CA MET A 1 -4.25 16.12 -19.12
C MET A 1 -3.96 16.55 -17.68
N SER A 2 -4.93 16.41 -16.78
CA SER A 2 -4.88 16.62 -15.32
C SER A 2 -5.07 18.06 -14.78
N SER A 3 -6.30 18.59 -14.87
CA SER A 3 -6.77 19.71 -14.02
C SER A 3 -7.58 19.24 -12.81
N ASP A 4 -7.98 17.97 -12.75
CA ASP A 4 -8.97 17.48 -11.79
C ASP A 4 -8.34 16.91 -10.51
N CYS A 5 -7.04 16.55 -10.53
CA CYS A 5 -6.36 15.95 -9.39
C CYS A 5 -6.07 16.97 -8.27
N SER A 6 -5.77 18.23 -8.62
CA SER A 6 -5.50 19.30 -7.65
C SER A 6 -6.74 19.71 -6.85
N HIS A 7 -7.94 19.35 -7.30
CA HIS A 7 -9.15 19.48 -6.51
C HIS A 7 -9.27 18.36 -5.46
N CYS A 8 -8.88 17.13 -5.80
CA CYS A 8 -8.88 15.99 -4.88
C CYS A 8 -7.92 16.17 -3.70
N GLU A 9 -6.70 16.67 -3.98
CA GLU A 9 -5.70 16.97 -2.95
C GLU A 9 -6.24 17.99 -1.94
N LYS A 10 -6.74 19.13 -2.42
CA LYS A 10 -7.32 20.18 -1.58
C LYS A 10 -8.53 19.69 -0.78
N ASN A 11 -9.40 18.88 -1.38
CA ASN A 11 -10.54 18.31 -0.66
C ASN A 11 -10.09 17.39 0.48
N PHE A 12 -9.02 16.61 0.26
CA PHE A 12 -8.47 15.71 1.27
C PHE A 12 -7.76 16.49 2.39
N GLU A 13 -6.99 17.53 2.05
CA GLU A 13 -6.40 18.48 2.99
C GLU A 13 -7.46 19.11 3.89
N LEU A 14 -8.52 19.69 3.29
CA LEU A 14 -9.63 20.30 4.02
C LEU A 14 -10.32 19.28 4.93
N HIS A 15 -10.51 18.04 4.46
CA HIS A 15 -11.10 17.00 5.29
C HIS A 15 -10.23 16.67 6.50
N ILE A 16 -8.91 16.57 6.33
CA ILE A 16 -7.98 16.35 7.45
C ILE A 16 -8.02 17.53 8.43
N GLU A 17 -7.89 18.75 7.93
CA GLU A 17 -7.87 19.96 8.77
C GLU A 17 -9.17 20.12 9.59
N ASN A 18 -10.33 19.85 8.98
CA ASN A 18 -11.63 19.93 9.66
C ASN A 18 -11.80 18.90 10.80
N ASN A 19 -11.00 17.84 10.81
CA ASN A 19 -11.03 16.83 11.88
C ASN A 19 -10.00 17.10 12.99
N ILE A 20 -9.16 18.14 12.86
CA ILE A 20 -8.16 18.48 13.87
C ILE A 20 -8.73 19.51 14.85
N ILE A 21 -8.89 19.10 16.10
CA ILE A 21 -9.41 19.97 17.18
C ILE A 21 -8.28 20.84 17.77
N ASP A 22 -7.12 20.25 18.05
CA ASP A 22 -5.95 20.96 18.58
C ASP A 22 -4.66 20.45 17.92
N LYS A 23 -3.95 21.36 17.26
CA LYS A 23 -2.70 21.09 16.52
C LYS A 23 -1.49 20.86 17.45
N ASN A 24 -1.55 21.29 18.71
CA ASN A 24 -0.43 21.27 19.64
C ASN A 24 -0.36 20.00 20.51
N VAL A 25 -1.40 19.17 20.50
CA VAL A 25 -1.47 17.93 21.27
C VAL A 25 -0.31 17.01 20.88
N GLN A 26 0.37 16.46 21.88
CA GLN A 26 1.41 15.46 21.69
C GLN A 26 0.78 14.09 21.47
N ILE A 27 1.17 13.43 20.39
CA ILE A 27 0.68 12.12 19.99
C ILE A 27 1.85 11.20 19.64
N LYS A 28 1.54 9.91 19.60
CA LYS A 28 2.41 8.86 19.07
C LYS A 28 1.76 8.26 17.84
N TRP A 29 2.54 7.99 16.81
CA TRP A 29 2.06 7.29 15.61
C TRP A 29 3.13 6.32 15.12
N CYS A 30 2.73 5.41 14.24
CA CYS A 30 3.66 4.50 13.60
C CYS A 30 3.82 4.86 12.13
N GLN A 31 5.03 4.72 11.61
CA GLN A 31 5.31 4.81 10.18
C GLN A 31 6.14 3.62 9.73
N TRP A 32 5.95 3.22 8.47
CA TRP A 32 6.84 2.27 7.83
C TRP A 32 7.97 3.03 7.14
N SER A 33 9.21 2.65 7.43
CA SER A 33 10.42 3.14 6.78
C SER A 33 11.16 1.98 6.12
N ASN A 34 11.98 2.29 5.12
CA ASN A 34 12.91 1.32 4.56
C ASN A 34 14.29 1.55 5.20
N ILE A 35 14.72 0.60 6.03
CA ILE A 35 16.04 0.59 6.67
C ILE A 35 16.80 -0.58 6.08
N ASN A 36 17.87 -0.30 5.32
CA ASN A 36 18.73 -1.32 4.70
C ASN A 36 17.96 -2.34 3.83
N GLY A 37 16.97 -1.87 3.05
CA GLY A 37 16.17 -2.72 2.17
C GLY A 37 15.02 -3.45 2.87
N ARG A 38 14.82 -3.24 4.18
CA ARG A 38 13.76 -3.90 4.96
C ARG A 38 12.73 -2.89 5.43
N ALA A 39 11.46 -3.23 5.24
CA ALA A 39 10.35 -2.48 5.80
C ALA A 39 10.36 -2.63 7.33
N THR A 40 10.63 -1.53 8.03
CA THR A 40 10.65 -1.48 9.50
C THR A 40 9.54 -0.55 9.97
N LYS A 41 8.78 -1.00 10.98
CA LYS A 41 7.78 -0.16 11.63
C LYS A 41 8.45 0.66 12.73
N GLU A 42 8.42 1.97 12.59
CA GLU A 42 8.98 2.92 13.55
C GLU A 42 7.86 3.58 14.33
N GLU A 43 8.01 3.67 15.66
CA GLU A 43 7.20 4.57 16.48
C GLU A 43 7.79 5.97 16.42
N GLN A 44 6.94 6.95 16.15
CA GLN A 44 7.25 8.37 16.11
C GLN A 44 6.44 9.08 17.20
N GLN A 45 6.95 10.19 17.70
CA GLN A 45 6.26 11.04 18.66
C GLN A 45 6.41 12.51 18.26
N GLY A 46 5.38 13.30 18.51
CA GLY A 46 5.37 14.71 18.16
C GLY A 46 3.97 15.32 18.24
N SER A 47 3.83 16.57 17.80
CA SER A 47 2.53 17.23 17.79
C SER A 47 1.62 16.71 16.67
N VAL A 48 0.31 16.89 16.84
CA VAL A 48 -0.67 16.67 15.76
C VAL A 48 -0.27 17.45 14.50
N GLU A 49 0.19 18.70 14.63
CA GLU A 49 0.67 19.49 13.49
C GLU A 49 1.83 18.82 12.73
N GLN A 50 2.79 18.22 13.44
CA GLN A 50 3.92 17.52 12.82
C GLN A 50 3.44 16.27 12.09
N CYS A 51 2.57 15.48 12.72
CA CYS A 51 1.97 14.29 12.10
C CYS A 51 1.12 14.66 10.88
N THR A 52 0.31 15.73 10.95
CA THR A 52 -0.51 16.20 9.84
C THR A 52 0.36 16.65 8.68
N ARG A 53 1.41 17.45 8.89
CA ARG A 53 2.33 17.83 7.81
C ARG A 53 2.97 16.63 7.13
N LEU A 54 3.35 15.61 7.90
CA LEU A 54 3.88 14.35 7.35
C LEU A 54 2.83 13.57 6.56
N LEU A 55 1.57 13.60 6.97
CA LEU A 55 0.47 12.99 6.23
C LEU A 55 0.20 13.74 4.91
N LEU A 56 0.13 15.07 4.97
CA LEU A 56 -0.10 15.92 3.80
C LEU A 56 0.97 15.73 2.73
N SER A 57 2.25 15.60 3.13
CA SER A 57 3.35 15.36 2.18
C SER A 57 3.27 14.02 1.44
N LYS A 58 2.39 13.11 1.87
CA LYS A 58 2.17 11.79 1.25
C LYS A 58 0.89 11.74 0.39
N ILE A 59 0.07 12.80 0.38
CA ILE A 59 -1.24 12.80 -0.29
C ILE A 59 -1.10 12.58 -1.80
N GLU A 60 -0.20 13.29 -2.47
CA GLU A 60 -0.03 13.17 -3.92
C GLU A 60 0.23 11.71 -4.35
N ALA A 61 1.22 11.07 -3.72
CA ALA A 61 1.57 9.67 -3.99
C ALA A 61 0.41 8.72 -3.65
N PHE A 62 -0.32 8.98 -2.57
CA PHE A 62 -1.48 8.20 -2.18
C PHE A 62 -2.63 8.31 -3.19
N LEU A 63 -2.96 9.52 -3.65
CA LEU A 63 -4.02 9.73 -4.64
C LEU A 63 -3.69 9.06 -5.97
N LEU A 64 -2.43 9.15 -6.41
CA LEU A 64 -1.97 8.44 -7.60
C LEU A 64 -2.12 6.92 -7.44
N HIS A 65 -1.70 6.38 -6.30
CA HIS A 65 -1.86 4.96 -5.99
C HIS A 65 -3.34 4.54 -6.04
N VAL A 66 -4.24 5.30 -5.41
CA VAL A 66 -5.69 5.02 -5.41
C VAL A 66 -6.25 5.04 -6.83
N TYR A 67 -5.85 6.00 -7.66
CA TYR A 67 -6.27 6.08 -9.05
C TYR A 67 -5.83 4.83 -9.83
N ILE A 68 -4.54 4.49 -9.78
CA ILE A 68 -3.98 3.32 -10.49
C ILE A 68 -4.70 2.04 -10.03
N LYS A 69 -4.87 1.86 -8.72
CA LYS A 69 -5.56 0.70 -8.15
C LYS A 69 -6.99 0.57 -8.68
N ARG A 70 -7.72 1.69 -8.81
CA ARG A 70 -9.10 1.69 -9.33
C ARG A 70 -9.16 1.31 -10.80
N GLU A 71 -8.28 1.88 -11.62
CA GLU A 71 -8.22 1.55 -13.05
C GLU A 71 -7.82 0.08 -13.27
N GLN A 72 -6.82 -0.41 -12.54
CA GLN A 72 -6.41 -1.83 -12.58
C GLN A 72 -7.55 -2.77 -12.15
N SER A 73 -8.24 -2.44 -11.07
CA SER A 73 -9.38 -3.22 -10.59
C SER A 73 -10.52 -3.25 -11.61
N LYS A 74 -10.82 -2.11 -12.25
CA LYS A 74 -11.84 -2.04 -13.30
C LYS A 74 -11.48 -2.93 -14.49
N LEU A 75 -10.26 -2.81 -14.99
CA LEU A 75 -9.79 -3.64 -16.12
C LEU A 75 -9.80 -5.14 -15.78
N PHE A 76 -9.46 -5.50 -14.54
CA PHE A 76 -9.51 -6.88 -14.08
C PHE A 76 -10.94 -7.43 -14.11
N GLU A 77 -11.93 -6.71 -13.57
CA GLU A 77 -13.34 -7.14 -13.59
C GLU A 77 -13.91 -7.23 -15.02
N GLU A 78 -13.54 -6.29 -15.89
CA GLU A 78 -13.90 -6.33 -17.31
C GLU A 78 -13.29 -7.56 -18.01
N SER A 79 -12.01 -7.84 -17.75
CA SER A 79 -11.30 -8.99 -18.31
C SER A 79 -11.90 -10.31 -17.82
N LYS A 80 -12.22 -10.38 -16.53
CA LYS A 80 -12.86 -11.55 -15.90
C LYS A 80 -14.23 -11.81 -16.48
N SER A 81 -15.03 -10.76 -16.69
CA SER A 81 -16.37 -10.88 -17.29
C SER A 81 -16.33 -11.30 -18.76
N ALA A 82 -15.24 -10.99 -19.47
CA ALA A 82 -15.02 -11.35 -20.86
C ALA A 82 -14.24 -12.67 -21.05
N ALA A 83 -13.90 -13.36 -19.96
CA ALA A 83 -13.24 -14.65 -20.02
C ALA A 83 -14.18 -15.72 -20.62
N ASP A 84 -13.60 -16.59 -21.44
CA ASP A 84 -14.28 -17.71 -22.09
C ASP A 84 -13.43 -18.98 -21.90
N ASP A 85 -13.91 -20.13 -22.36
CA ASP A 85 -13.20 -21.41 -22.24
C ASP A 85 -11.78 -21.42 -22.87
N LYS A 86 -11.38 -20.36 -23.58
CA LYS A 86 -10.07 -20.22 -24.21
C LYS A 86 -9.19 -19.16 -23.53
N LYS A 87 -9.69 -18.45 -22.51
CA LYS A 87 -8.99 -17.34 -21.85
C LYS A 87 -9.10 -17.43 -20.34
N ILE A 88 -7.95 -17.38 -19.66
CA ILE A 88 -7.85 -17.35 -18.20
C ILE A 88 -7.36 -15.96 -17.80
N VAL A 89 -7.95 -15.40 -16.75
CA VAL A 89 -7.50 -14.13 -16.17
C VAL A 89 -6.76 -14.43 -14.88
N VAL A 90 -5.52 -13.94 -14.80
CA VAL A 90 -4.66 -14.14 -13.62
C VAL A 90 -4.43 -12.78 -12.98
N GLN A 91 -4.73 -12.68 -11.69
CA GLN A 91 -4.35 -11.51 -10.90
C GLN A 91 -2.98 -11.79 -10.28
N VAL A 92 -1.99 -11.01 -10.68
CA VAL A 92 -0.62 -11.12 -10.19
C VAL A 92 -0.41 -10.03 -9.16
N ASP A 93 -0.29 -10.41 -7.89
CA ASP A 93 0.17 -9.53 -6.84
C ASP A 93 1.61 -9.93 -6.47
N TYR A 94 2.55 -9.00 -6.57
CA TYR A 94 3.95 -9.18 -6.16
C TYR A 94 4.11 -8.86 -4.66
N SER A 95 3.13 -9.20 -3.84
CA SER A 95 3.08 -8.83 -2.43
C SER A 95 2.91 -10.01 -1.47
N GLU A 96 3.53 -11.15 -1.74
CA GLU A 96 3.99 -12.02 -0.65
C GLU A 96 5.04 -12.99 -1.17
N ASN A 97 6.25 -12.82 -0.65
CA ASN A 97 7.31 -13.79 -0.75
C ASN A 97 6.92 -14.97 0.13
N PHE A 98 6.13 -15.92 -0.39
CA PHE A 98 5.88 -17.17 0.33
C PHE A 98 7.23 -17.86 0.52
N SER A 99 7.68 -17.92 1.76
CA SER A 99 8.86 -18.69 2.12
C SER A 99 8.46 -20.15 2.17
N LEU A 100 9.12 -20.97 1.34
CA LEU A 100 9.01 -22.43 1.46
C LEU A 100 9.70 -22.84 2.76
N GLU A 101 8.95 -23.01 3.84
CA GLU A 101 9.44 -23.59 5.09
C GLU A 101 9.15 -25.10 5.10
N GLU A 102 10.18 -25.93 5.18
CA GLU A 102 10.01 -27.37 5.47
C GLU A 102 9.84 -27.59 6.99
N GLN A 103 9.06 -28.60 7.40
CA GLN A 103 9.06 -29.03 8.80
C GLN A 103 10.42 -29.64 9.16
N ASP A 104 10.98 -29.25 10.30
CA ASP A 104 12.33 -29.61 10.82
C ASP A 104 13.55 -28.94 10.15
N GLU A 105 13.42 -27.70 9.66
CA GLU A 105 14.59 -26.94 9.19
C GLU A 105 15.55 -26.52 10.33
N VAL A 106 16.84 -26.80 10.13
CA VAL A 106 17.94 -26.31 10.99
C VAL A 106 18.09 -24.80 10.81
N GLN A 107 18.49 -24.05 11.86
CA GLN A 107 18.59 -22.58 11.85
C GLN A 107 19.33 -21.96 10.65
N SER A 108 20.20 -22.70 9.96
CA SER A 108 20.88 -22.24 8.74
C SER A 108 19.96 -22.07 7.52
N ALA A 109 18.87 -22.83 7.42
CA ALA A 109 17.94 -22.78 6.30
C ALA A 109 16.93 -21.60 6.44
N HIS A 110 16.67 -21.16 7.67
CA HIS A 110 15.90 -19.95 7.98
C HIS A 110 16.50 -18.66 7.38
N TRP A 111 17.80 -18.62 7.08
CA TRP A 111 18.48 -17.48 6.45
C TRP A 111 18.70 -17.62 4.94
N ALA A 112 18.34 -18.77 4.35
CA ALA A 112 18.61 -19.11 2.95
C ALA A 112 17.34 -19.41 2.12
N THR A 113 16.15 -19.14 2.69
CA THR A 113 14.86 -19.51 2.10
C THR A 113 14.64 -18.79 0.76
N LYS A 114 14.29 -19.57 -0.26
CA LYS A 114 13.85 -19.03 -1.56
C LYS A 114 12.39 -18.61 -1.43
N SER A 115 12.14 -17.33 -1.61
CA SER A 115 10.79 -16.81 -1.74
C SER A 115 10.20 -17.14 -3.11
N ILE A 116 8.95 -17.61 -3.13
CA ILE A 116 8.18 -17.78 -4.35
C ILE A 116 6.98 -16.81 -4.34
N ALA A 117 6.58 -16.36 -5.52
CA ALA A 117 5.36 -15.58 -5.70
C ALA A 117 4.18 -16.53 -5.96
N ILE A 118 3.09 -16.37 -5.21
CA ILE A 118 1.84 -17.11 -5.40
C ILE A 118 0.86 -16.22 -6.17
N PHE A 119 0.28 -16.74 -7.24
CA PHE A 119 -0.69 -16.01 -8.07
C PHE A 119 -2.07 -16.68 -8.00
N THR A 120 -3.11 -15.87 -7.85
CA THR A 120 -4.50 -16.35 -7.90
C THR A 120 -5.01 -16.28 -9.34
N ALA A 121 -5.57 -17.39 -9.82
CA ALA A 121 -6.13 -17.51 -11.16
C ALA A 121 -7.64 -17.80 -11.09
N TYR A 122 -8.40 -17.24 -12.04
CA TYR A 122 -9.82 -17.51 -12.22
C TYR A 122 -10.05 -18.11 -13.62
N ALA A 123 -10.74 -19.25 -13.65
CA ALA A 123 -11.13 -19.99 -14.85
C ALA A 123 -12.65 -20.15 -14.88
#